data_AF-A0A2H9M4F6-F1
#
_entry.id   AF-A0A2H9M4F6-F1
#
_cell.length_a   1.000
_cell.length_b   1.000
_cell.length_c   1.000
_cell.angle_alpha   90.00
_cell.angle_beta   90.00
_cell.angle_gamma   90.00
#
_symmetry.space_group_name_H-M   'P 1'
#
loop_
_entity.id
_entity.type
_entity.pdbx_description
1 polymer ?
#
loop_
_entity_poly.entity_id
_entity_poly.type
_entity_poly.pdbx_seq_one_letter_code
_entity_poly.pdbx_strand_id
1 'polypeptide(L)'
;MDDKEYNALLERAMSKLPPMALRHERFEIPKIYSFIEGSRTIIKNLSEIAGILHRPQDEIFTFLLKELASRGDIERGRAIIERPMRDEMINN
;
A
#
# COMPACT_ATOMS: atom_id res chain seq x y z
N MET A 1 -27.40 32.16 -4.59
CA MET A 1 -27.19 31.95 -3.16
C MET A 1 -26.62 33.23 -2.60
N ASP A 2 -27.20 33.75 -1.53
CA ASP A 2 -26.66 34.90 -0.81
C ASP A 2 -25.40 34.48 -0.05
N ASP A 3 -24.37 35.31 0.01
CA ASP A 3 -23.07 34.96 0.64
C ASP A 3 -23.24 34.57 2.11
N LYS A 4 -24.26 35.12 2.78
CA LYS A 4 -24.61 34.77 4.16
C LYS A 4 -25.11 33.33 4.28
N GLU A 5 -25.88 32.86 3.31
CA GLU A 5 -26.42 31.51 3.30
C GLU A 5 -25.30 30.48 3.08
N TYR A 6 -24.34 30.78 2.20
CA TYR A 6 -23.15 29.95 1.99
C TYR A 6 -22.30 29.82 3.26
N ASN A 7 -22.01 30.94 3.93
CA ASN A 7 -21.19 30.95 5.15
C ASN A 7 -21.84 30.15 6.29
N ALA A 8 -23.17 30.24 6.44
CA ALA A 8 -23.91 29.46 7.44
C ALA A 8 -23.86 27.94 7.15
N LEU A 9 -23.92 27.54 5.88
CA LEU A 9 -23.79 26.14 5.47
C LEU A 9 -22.36 25.61 5.68
N LEU A 10 -21.34 26.44 5.40
CA LEU A 10 -19.94 26.11 5.60
C LEU A 10 -19.61 25.89 7.08
N GLU A 11 -20.02 26.80 7.96
CA GLU A 11 -19.79 26.69 9.40
C GLU A 11 -20.47 25.44 9.99
N ARG A 12 -21.69 25.14 9.52
CA ARG A 12 -22.40 23.91 9.88
C ARG A 12 -21.69 22.65 9.39
N ALA A 13 -21.09 22.67 8.19
CA ALA A 13 -20.33 21.55 7.68
C ALA A 13 -19.03 21.33 8.47
N MET A 14 -18.31 22.42 8.77
CA MET A 14 -17.05 22.40 9.53
C MET A 14 -17.24 21.95 10.98
N SER A 15 -18.34 22.34 11.64
CA SER A 15 -18.65 21.91 13.02
C SER A 15 -19.05 20.44 13.13
N LYS A 16 -19.54 19.83 12.04
CA LYS A 16 -19.91 18.41 11.99
C LYS A 16 -18.76 17.49 11.58
N LEU A 17 -17.68 18.05 11.05
CA LEU A 17 -16.49 17.28 10.74
C LEU A 17 -15.87 16.82 12.07
N PRO A 18 -15.52 15.52 12.21
CA PRO A 18 -14.75 15.08 13.36
C PRO A 18 -13.43 15.87 13.39
N PRO A 19 -12.82 16.10 14.58
CA PRO A 19 -11.50 16.70 14.64
C PRO A 19 -10.60 15.90 13.71
N MET A 20 -10.16 16.50 12.61
CA MET A 20 -9.27 15.83 11.68
C MET A 20 -8.08 15.41 12.53
N ALA A 21 -7.89 14.11 12.72
CA ALA A 21 -6.63 13.58 13.18
C ALA A 21 -5.64 13.92 12.07
N LEU A 22 -5.12 15.15 12.12
CA LEU A 22 -4.05 15.70 11.31
C LEU A 22 -2.75 15.00 11.74
N ARG A 23 -2.74 13.67 11.70
CA ARG A 23 -1.49 12.94 11.62
C ARG A 23 -1.09 12.98 10.16
N HIS A 24 -0.66 14.17 9.75
CA HIS A 24 -0.04 14.44 8.45
C HIS A 24 1.41 13.94 8.51
N GLU A 25 1.61 12.70 8.96
CA GLU A 25 2.86 12.02 8.67
C GLU A 25 2.85 11.84 7.16
N ARG A 26 3.88 12.37 6.48
CA ARG A 26 4.03 12.14 5.06
C ARG A 26 3.99 10.64 4.84
N PHE A 27 3.19 10.18 3.89
CA PHE A 27 3.19 8.78 3.49
C PHE A 27 4.61 8.40 3.06
N GLU A 28 5.27 7.55 3.86
CA GLU A 28 6.58 6.99 3.52
C GLU A 28 6.37 5.71 2.72
N ILE A 29 7.08 5.56 1.59
CA ILE A 29 7.02 4.36 0.77
C ILE A 29 7.66 3.22 1.59
N PRO A 30 6.90 2.16 1.94
CA PRO A 30 7.45 1.07 2.72
C PRO A 30 8.47 0.29 1.88
N LYS A 31 9.64 -0.01 2.47
CA LYS A 31 10.68 -0.82 1.80
C LYS A 31 10.27 -2.29 1.76
N ILE A 32 10.50 -2.93 0.63
CA ILE A 32 10.24 -4.37 0.44
C ILE A 32 11.50 -5.15 0.86
N TYR A 33 11.34 -6.11 1.75
CA TYR A 33 12.41 -7.02 2.14
C TYR A 33 12.30 -8.31 1.32
N SER A 34 13.11 -8.40 0.27
CA SER A 34 13.16 -9.55 -0.64
C SER A 34 14.48 -10.33 -0.54
N PHE A 35 14.46 -11.62 -0.82
CA PHE A 35 15.66 -12.45 -0.97
C PHE A 35 15.44 -13.54 -2.02
N ILE A 36 16.52 -13.95 -2.67
CA ILE A 36 16.50 -15.02 -3.67
C ILE A 36 16.83 -16.34 -2.98
N GLU A 37 15.96 -17.33 -3.13
CA GLU A 37 16.17 -18.70 -2.69
C GLU A 37 16.13 -19.62 -3.91
N GLY A 38 17.31 -20.06 -4.36
CA GLY A 38 17.45 -20.87 -5.57
C GLY A 38 16.95 -20.12 -6.82
N SER A 39 15.86 -20.62 -7.42
CA SER A 39 15.20 -20.02 -8.58
C SER A 39 14.00 -19.13 -8.23
N ARG A 40 13.71 -18.92 -6.94
CA ARG A 40 12.52 -18.19 -6.48
C ARG A 40 12.92 -16.93 -5.71
N THR A 41 12.08 -15.92 -5.73
CA THR A 41 12.23 -14.70 -4.91
C THR A 41 11.15 -14.69 -3.84
N ILE A 42 11.53 -14.45 -2.59
CA ILE A 42 10.61 -14.43 -1.46
C ILE A 42 10.58 -13.03 -0.86
N ILE A 43 9.38 -12.46 -0.75
CA ILE A 43 9.09 -11.19 -0.09
C ILE A 43 8.59 -11.49 1.32
N LYS A 44 9.36 -11.12 2.36
CA LYS A 44 9.03 -11.45 3.76
C LYS A 44 7.94 -10.57 4.36
N ASN A 45 7.89 -9.29 3.98
CA ASN A 45 7.08 -8.27 4.65
C ASN A 45 5.84 -7.83 3.86
N LEU A 46 5.30 -8.70 2.99
CA LEU A 46 4.09 -8.37 2.21
C LEU A 46 2.92 -7.99 3.12
N SER A 47 2.73 -8.70 4.24
CA SER A 47 1.67 -8.40 5.20
C SER A 47 1.80 -7.03 5.87
N GLU A 48 3.03 -6.61 6.15
CA GLU A 48 3.30 -5.33 6.77
C GLU A 48 3.02 -4.18 5.79
N ILE A 49 3.48 -4.34 4.56
CA ILE A 49 3.22 -3.41 3.45
C ILE A 49 1.71 -3.26 3.20
N ALA A 50 0.98 -4.39 3.19
CA ALA A 50 -0.47 -4.38 3.06
C ALA A 50 -1.17 -3.58 4.17
N GLY A 51 -0.67 -3.69 5.41
CA GLY A 51 -1.15 -2.90 6.54
C GLY A 51 -0.90 -1.40 6.39
N ILE A 52 0.31 -1.02 5.96
CA ILE A 52 0.69 0.39 5.74
C ILE A 52 -0.09 1.02 4.57
N LEU A 53 -0.28 0.26 3.50
CA LEU A 53 -1.03 0.70 2.32
C LEU A 53 -2.55 0.66 2.52
N HIS A 54 -3.03 0.11 3.64
CA HIS A 54 -4.45 -0.17 3.90
C HIS A 54 -5.12 -0.91 2.73
N ARG A 55 -4.42 -1.89 2.15
CA ARG A 55 -4.90 -2.71 1.02
C ARG A 55 -4.79 -4.20 1.31
N PRO A 56 -5.66 -5.05 0.75
CA PRO A 56 -5.54 -6.49 0.90
C PRO A 56 -4.27 -7.01 0.21
N GLN A 57 -3.67 -8.07 0.78
CA GLN A 57 -2.44 -8.67 0.27
C GLN A 57 -2.59 -9.18 -1.17
N ASP A 58 -3.76 -9.75 -1.50
CA ASP A 58 -4.03 -10.36 -2.80
C ASP A 58 -4.01 -9.35 -3.96
N GLU A 59 -4.49 -8.13 -3.73
CA GLU A 59 -4.48 -7.06 -4.73
C GLU A 59 -3.05 -6.59 -5.00
N ILE A 60 -2.27 -6.36 -3.94
CA ILE A 60 -0.86 -5.96 -4.04
C ILE A 60 -0.08 -7.06 -4.76
N PHE A 61 -0.33 -8.32 -4.40
CA PHE A 61 0.36 -9.44 -5.02
C PHE A 61 0.01 -9.60 -6.50
N THR A 62 -1.27 -9.49 -6.84
CA THR A 62 -1.73 -9.52 -8.25
C THR A 62 -1.09 -8.39 -9.05
N PHE A 63 -0.96 -7.20 -8.47
CA PHE A 63 -0.26 -6.08 -9.09
C PHE A 63 1.23 -6.39 -9.32
N LEU A 64 1.92 -6.89 -8.29
CA LEU A 64 3.34 -7.28 -8.39
C LEU A 64 3.56 -8.35 -9.47
N LEU A 65 2.71 -9.38 -9.56
CA LEU A 65 2.84 -10.41 -10.58
C LEU A 65 2.66 -9.86 -12.01
N LYS A 66 1.77 -8.87 -12.18
CA LYS A 66 1.55 -8.19 -13.47
C LYS A 66 2.76 -7.35 -13.89
N GLU A 67 3.27 -6.51 -12.99
CA GLU A 67 4.44 -5.66 -13.27
C GLU A 67 5.71 -6.49 -13.52
N LEU A 68 5.88 -7.57 -12.77
CA LEU A 68 7.06 -8.43 -12.86
C LEU A 68 6.97 -9.50 -13.96
N ALA A 69 5.83 -9.60 -14.65
CA ALA A 69 5.52 -10.64 -15.62
C ALA A 69 5.89 -12.03 -15.10
N SER A 70 5.46 -12.35 -13.88
CA SER A 70 5.84 -13.58 -13.19
C SER A 70 4.64 -14.29 -12.57
N ARG A 71 4.88 -15.51 -12.09
CA ARG A 71 3.92 -16.33 -11.35
C ARG A 71 4.42 -16.48 -9.92
N GLY A 72 3.47 -16.66 -8.99
CA GLY A 72 3.79 -16.90 -7.61
C GLY A 72 2.56 -17.29 -6.79
N ASP A 73 2.79 -17.47 -5.49
CA ASP A 73 1.74 -17.69 -4.51
C ASP A 73 2.04 -16.95 -3.19
N ILE A 74 1.02 -16.71 -2.38
CA ILE A 74 1.17 -16.13 -1.04
C ILE A 74 1.15 -17.26 -0.02
N GLU A 75 2.24 -17.39 0.74
CA GLU A 75 2.35 -18.40 1.78
C GLU A 75 2.64 -17.76 3.16
N ARG A 76 1.72 -17.95 4.12
CA ARG A 76 1.87 -17.48 5.51
C ARG A 76 2.24 -15.99 5.63
N GLY A 77 1.64 -15.14 4.78
CA GLY A 77 1.88 -13.69 4.76
C GLY A 77 3.15 -13.24 4.03
N ARG A 78 3.84 -14.18 3.35
CA ARG A 78 5.00 -13.91 2.47
C ARG A 78 4.61 -14.15 1.03
N ALA A 79 5.15 -13.36 0.11
CA ALA A 79 4.96 -13.59 -1.33
C ALA A 79 6.11 -14.44 -1.87
N ILE A 80 5.79 -15.49 -2.62
CA ILE A 80 6.76 -16.34 -3.31
C ILE A 80 6.59 -16.13 -4.80
N ILE A 81 7.64 -15.71 -5.48
CA ILE A 81 7.68 -15.47 -6.93
C ILE A 81 8.61 -16.50 -7.55
N GLU A 82 8.19 -17.17 -8.62
CA GLU A 82 8.91 -18.28 -9.25
C GLU A 82 10.09 -17.84 -10.14
N ARG A 83 10.46 -16.56 -10.09
CA ARG A 83 11.55 -15.96 -10.86
C ARG A 83 12.55 -15.29 -9.93
N PRO A 84 13.87 -15.46 -10.14
CA PRO A 84 14.87 -14.71 -9.40
C PRO A 84 14.83 -13.24 -9.83
N MET A 85 14.66 -12.35 -8.86
CA MET A 85 14.57 -10.91 -9.04
C MET A 85 15.58 -10.25 -8.10
N ARG A 86 16.32 -9.28 -8.64
CA ARG A 86 17.18 -8.43 -7.81
C ARG A 86 16.31 -7.46 -7.01
N ASP A 87 16.78 -7.10 -5.82
CA ASP A 87 16.05 -6.20 -4.93
C ASP A 87 15.77 -4.83 -5.58
N GLU A 88 16.70 -4.34 -6.39
CA GLU A 88 16.57 -3.11 -7.20
C GLU A 88 15.38 -3.14 -8.16
N MET A 89 14.96 -4.32 -8.65
CA MET A 89 13.81 -4.44 -9.54
C MET A 89 12.48 -4.37 -8.80
N ILE A 90 12.50 -4.54 -7.47
CA ILE A 90 11.32 -4.60 -6.61
C ILE A 90 11.15 -3.30 -5.84
N ASN A 91 12.25 -2.70 -5.35
CA ASN A 91 12.30 -1.47 -4.56
C ASN A 91 12.54 -0.19 -5.39
N ASN A 92 12.04 -0.15 -6.63
CA ASN A 92 12.28 0.98 -7.56
C ASN A 92 11.47 2.22 -7.19
#